data_AF-A0A6C0H6D3-F1
#
_entry.id   AF-A0A6C0H6D3-F1
#
_cell.length_a   1.000
_cell.length_b   1.000
_cell.length_c   1.000
_cell.angle_alpha   90.00
_cell.angle_beta   90.00
_cell.angle_gamma   90.00
#
_symmetry.space_group_name_H-M   'P 1'
#
loop_
_entity.id
_entity.type
_entity.pdbx_description
1 polymer ?
#
loop_
_entity_poly.entity_id
_entity_poly.type
_entity_poly.pdbx_seq_one_letter_code
_entity_poly.pdbx_strand_id
1 'polypeptide(L)'
;MNEIPKPKYEKYEKKIKTIIDQNIQTILFIPEGEKTIIGFLFENNRPICIHFDKDLNKICTLFVSFDKDCCYNGGTYFYGTMIKDNIFCIEDCLLYNGKKMTNFLDSLNYISFFLNKQTNNYSFFLNQTIFSIPLIISDINEKIDYSLLNYKIKHIQYRCGLYGNNIYYNTYYSFFLKNNKTIKKYEIKTHEILPDIYIIKENNETLLIPDYNTSVEMNKLFNKNKIGYNLDLLEESDDEDEDIINQKETIVINCFFSNKFKKWIPEIKDK
;
A
#
# COMPACT_ATOMS: atom_id res chain seq x y z
N MET A 1 27.42 3.88 27.61
CA MET A 1 26.31 3.31 26.83
C MET A 1 26.54 3.80 25.40
N ASN A 2 26.83 2.90 24.45
CA ASN A 2 27.03 3.31 23.05
C ASN A 2 25.77 4.04 22.59
N GLU A 3 25.91 5.16 21.86
CA GLU A 3 24.76 5.89 21.33
C GLU A 3 23.94 4.95 20.43
N ILE A 4 22.72 4.64 20.88
CA ILE A 4 21.78 3.84 20.09
C ILE A 4 21.46 4.67 18.84
N PRO A 5 21.67 4.14 17.63
CA PRO A 5 21.46 4.90 16.42
C PRO A 5 19.99 5.31 16.35
N LYS A 6 19.72 6.62 16.26
CA LYS A 6 18.37 7.06 15.91
C LYS A 6 18.07 6.57 14.49
N PRO A 7 16.86 6.04 14.24
CA PRO A 7 16.53 5.61 12.90
C PRO A 7 16.51 6.81 11.95
N LYS A 8 16.93 6.60 10.71
CA LYS A 8 16.93 7.65 9.68
C LYS A 8 15.51 7.77 9.09
N TYR A 9 14.78 8.82 9.45
CA TYR A 9 13.41 9.06 8.95
C TYR A 9 13.28 10.13 7.87
N GLU A 10 12.46 9.76 6.88
CA GLU A 10 11.40 10.58 6.27
C GLU A 10 11.80 11.67 5.27
N LYS A 11 12.16 11.25 4.05
CA LYS A 11 11.71 11.99 2.86
C LYS A 11 10.47 11.31 2.29
N TYR A 12 9.32 11.97 2.44
CA TYR A 12 8.09 11.59 1.77
C TYR A 12 8.07 12.21 0.38
N GLU A 13 7.95 11.37 -0.65
CA GLU A 13 7.91 11.85 -2.01
C GLU A 13 6.50 11.75 -2.61
N LYS A 14 6.06 12.85 -3.22
CA LYS A 14 4.74 12.95 -3.87
C LYS A 14 4.71 12.32 -5.26
N LYS A 15 5.85 11.95 -5.87
CA LYS A 15 5.92 11.43 -7.24
C LYS A 15 6.72 10.12 -7.32
N ILE A 16 6.00 9.00 -7.37
CA ILE A 16 6.56 7.65 -7.56
C ILE A 16 7.36 7.56 -8.88
N LYS A 17 6.93 8.25 -9.95
CA LYS A 17 7.55 8.17 -11.28
C LYS A 17 9.02 8.58 -11.34
N THR A 18 9.48 9.47 -10.46
CA THR A 18 10.88 9.92 -10.45
C THR A 18 11.78 8.96 -9.65
N ILE A 19 11.19 8.15 -8.76
CA ILE A 19 11.90 7.16 -7.93
C ILE A 19 12.17 5.86 -8.71
N ILE A 20 11.27 5.50 -9.64
CA ILE A 20 11.39 4.30 -10.48
C ILE A 20 12.70 4.30 -11.31
N ASP A 21 13.30 5.46 -11.57
CA ASP A 21 14.51 5.61 -12.36
C ASP A 21 15.84 5.36 -11.60
N GLN A 22 15.83 4.95 -10.32
CA GLN A 22 17.09 4.77 -9.55
C GLN A 22 17.10 3.56 -8.61
N ASN A 23 17.91 2.54 -8.94
CA ASN A 23 18.55 1.57 -8.02
C ASN A 23 17.73 1.07 -6.81
N ILE A 24 16.41 0.89 -6.96
CA ILE A 24 15.56 0.30 -5.92
C ILE A 24 15.93 -1.17 -5.82
N GLN A 25 16.31 -1.61 -4.63
CA GLN A 25 16.70 -3.01 -4.39
C GLN A 25 15.69 -3.75 -3.52
N THR A 26 14.93 -3.03 -2.70
CA THR A 26 13.99 -3.64 -1.77
C THR A 26 12.82 -2.71 -1.48
N ILE A 27 11.62 -3.26 -1.44
CA ILE A 27 10.36 -2.53 -1.23
C ILE A 27 9.65 -3.13 -0.01
N LEU A 28 9.33 -2.29 0.96
CA LEU A 28 8.68 -2.68 2.21
C LEU A 28 7.25 -2.14 2.24
N PHE A 29 6.27 -3.00 2.50
CA PHE A 29 4.89 -2.60 2.76
C PHE A 29 4.69 -2.43 4.26
N ILE A 30 4.82 -1.18 4.69
CA ILE A 30 4.83 -0.82 6.11
C ILE A 30 3.39 -0.78 6.65
N PRO A 31 3.12 -1.48 7.76
CA PRO A 31 1.80 -1.50 8.39
C PRO A 31 1.39 -0.13 8.96
N GLU A 32 0.09 0.04 9.16
CA GLU A 32 -0.47 1.08 10.01
C GLU A 32 -0.31 0.73 11.48
N GLY A 33 0.23 1.67 12.26
CA GLY A 33 0.47 1.53 13.68
C GLY A 33 1.43 2.58 14.23
N GLU A 34 1.84 2.41 15.47
CA GLU A 34 2.77 3.30 16.17
C GLU A 34 4.22 2.99 15.81
N LYS A 35 4.98 4.02 15.42
CA LYS A 35 6.42 3.90 15.13
C LYS A 35 7.21 3.96 16.41
N THR A 36 7.94 2.89 16.72
CA THR A 36 8.54 2.71 18.03
C THR A 36 9.82 1.87 18.00
N ILE A 37 10.54 1.85 19.11
CA ILE A 37 11.76 1.07 19.30
C ILE A 37 11.49 0.00 20.37
N ILE A 38 11.88 -1.24 20.08
CA ILE A 38 11.91 -2.32 21.07
C ILE A 38 13.36 -2.68 21.34
N GLY A 39 13.73 -2.74 22.62
CA GLY A 39 15.06 -3.15 23.04
C GLY A 39 15.06 -4.36 23.96
N PHE A 40 16.08 -5.20 23.85
CA PHE A 40 16.37 -6.33 24.72
C PHE A 40 17.63 -6.03 25.53
N LEU A 41 17.50 -5.98 26.85
CA LEU A 41 18.58 -5.59 27.76
C LEU A 41 18.42 -6.26 29.13
N PHE A 42 19.51 -6.25 29.91
CA PHE A 42 19.47 -6.64 31.31
C PHE A 42 19.04 -5.46 32.19
N GLU A 43 18.00 -5.67 32.99
CA GLU A 43 17.62 -4.77 34.10
C GLU A 43 17.68 -5.58 35.38
N ASN A 44 18.48 -5.13 36.36
CA ASN A 44 18.73 -5.86 37.61
C ASN A 44 19.11 -7.34 37.40
N ASN A 45 20.04 -7.60 36.47
CA ASN A 45 20.49 -8.95 36.06
C ASN A 45 19.40 -9.88 35.50
N ARG A 46 18.24 -9.34 35.10
CA ARG A 46 17.19 -10.10 34.42
C ARG A 46 17.06 -9.65 32.97
N PRO A 47 16.98 -10.58 32.01
CA PRO A 47 16.74 -10.22 30.62
C PRO A 47 15.31 -9.69 30.50
N ILE A 48 15.17 -8.49 29.95
CA ILE A 48 13.87 -7.86 29.74
C ILE A 48 13.78 -7.28 28.34
N CYS A 49 12.55 -7.21 27.84
CA CYS A 49 12.20 -6.53 26.62
C CYS A 49 11.46 -5.23 26.97
N ILE A 50 11.88 -4.13 26.37
CA ILE A 50 11.39 -2.79 26.69
C ILE A 50 10.86 -2.14 25.43
N HIS A 51 9.67 -1.57 25.55
CA HIS A 51 9.10 -0.65 24.59
C HIS A 51 9.60 0.76 24.90
N PHE A 52 10.22 1.41 23.92
CA PHE A 52 10.78 2.75 24.02
C PHE A 52 10.09 3.70 23.05
N ASP A 53 9.93 4.96 23.44
CA ASP A 53 9.55 6.00 22.49
C ASP A 53 10.70 6.33 21.51
N LYS A 54 10.45 7.29 20.62
CA LYS A 54 11.44 7.74 19.62
C LYS A 54 12.69 8.40 20.21
N ASP A 55 12.60 8.86 21.46
CA ASP A 55 13.70 9.49 22.20
C ASP A 55 14.36 8.52 23.20
N LEU A 56 14.03 7.22 23.10
CA LEU A 56 14.56 6.15 23.94
C LEU A 56 14.14 6.24 25.41
N ASN A 57 13.05 6.93 25.71
CA ASN A 57 12.42 6.86 27.02
C ASN A 57 11.62 5.57 27.13
N LYS A 58 11.78 4.87 28.26
CA LYS A 58 11.05 3.62 28.57
C LYS A 58 9.56 3.93 28.69
N ILE A 59 8.74 3.34 27.82
CA ILE A 59 7.27 3.37 27.90
C ILE A 59 6.81 2.27 28.85
N CYS A 60 7.15 1.01 28.53
CA CYS A 60 6.76 -0.15 29.32
C CYS A 60 7.67 -1.36 29.05
N THR A 61 7.56 -2.39 29.89
CA THR A 61 8.17 -3.71 29.64
C THR A 61 7.19 -4.60 28.90
N LEU A 62 7.66 -5.29 27.86
CA LEU A 62 6.84 -6.19 27.04
C LEU A 62 6.97 -7.63 27.51
N PHE A 63 5.85 -8.35 27.45
CA PHE A 63 5.84 -9.79 27.73
C PHE A 63 6.12 -10.56 26.45
N VAL A 64 7.32 -11.13 26.34
CA VAL A 64 7.84 -11.78 25.13
C VAL A 64 8.65 -13.02 25.50
N SER A 65 8.64 -14.00 24.60
CA SER A 65 9.52 -15.16 24.69
C SER A 65 10.75 -14.93 23.82
N PHE A 66 11.93 -14.81 24.43
CA PHE A 66 13.17 -14.60 23.70
C PHE A 66 14.39 -15.18 24.41
N ASP A 67 15.48 -15.36 23.67
CA ASP A 67 16.78 -15.77 24.20
C ASP A 67 17.49 -14.60 24.90
N LYS A 68 17.95 -14.82 26.14
CA LYS A 68 18.70 -13.83 26.92
C LYS A 68 19.94 -13.31 26.18
N ASP A 69 20.44 -14.06 25.21
CA ASP A 69 21.58 -13.66 24.39
C ASP A 69 21.35 -12.31 23.68
N CYS A 70 20.11 -11.95 23.37
CA CYS A 70 19.75 -10.65 22.80
C CYS A 70 20.11 -9.45 23.71
N CYS A 71 20.34 -9.68 25.01
CA CYS A 71 20.59 -8.64 26.01
C CYS A 71 22.08 -8.32 26.22
N TYR A 72 23.00 -9.15 25.71
CA TYR A 72 24.43 -8.97 25.97
C TYR A 72 25.03 -7.77 25.23
N ASN A 73 26.20 -7.33 25.70
CA ASN A 73 27.05 -6.32 25.06
C ASN A 73 26.35 -4.97 24.81
N GLY A 74 25.38 -4.60 25.64
CA GLY A 74 24.59 -3.38 25.47
C GLY A 74 23.25 -3.60 24.79
N GLY A 75 22.92 -4.83 24.42
CA GLY A 75 21.59 -5.26 24.01
C GLY A 75 21.35 -5.24 22.50
N THR A 76 20.11 -5.55 22.15
CA THR A 76 19.57 -5.58 20.78
C THR A 76 18.40 -4.62 20.68
N TYR A 77 18.36 -3.79 19.65
CA TYR A 77 17.33 -2.78 19.43
C TYR A 77 16.79 -2.89 18.01
N PHE A 78 15.48 -3.08 17.91
CA PHE A 78 14.75 -3.08 16.66
C PHE A 78 13.90 -1.82 16.56
N TYR A 79 13.85 -1.26 15.37
CA TYR A 79 12.87 -0.26 15.00
C TYR A 79 11.75 -0.92 14.18
N GLY A 80 10.52 -0.46 14.40
CA GLY A 80 9.38 -1.00 13.68
C GLY A 80 8.06 -0.31 13.99
N THR A 81 6.99 -1.01 13.68
CA THR A 81 5.62 -0.58 13.92
C THR A 81 4.93 -1.52 14.90
N MET A 82 4.38 -0.98 15.98
CA MET A 82 3.46 -1.71 16.84
C MET A 82 2.06 -1.72 16.21
N ILE A 83 1.53 -2.92 15.96
CA ILE A 83 0.22 -3.20 15.39
C ILE A 83 -0.64 -3.82 16.51
N LYS A 84 -1.82 -3.25 16.77
CA LYS A 84 -2.84 -3.80 17.70
C LYS A 84 -2.25 -4.18 19.08
N ASP A 85 -1.34 -3.37 19.61
CA ASP A 85 -0.71 -3.46 20.94
C ASP A 85 0.15 -4.71 21.26
N ASN A 86 0.06 -5.79 20.48
CA ASN A 86 0.77 -7.04 20.74
C ASN A 86 1.49 -7.63 19.52
N ILE A 87 1.51 -6.95 18.37
CA ILE A 87 2.28 -7.40 17.21
C ILE A 87 3.30 -6.32 16.85
N PHE A 88 4.57 -6.61 17.03
CA PHE A 88 5.63 -5.70 16.59
C PHE A 88 6.20 -6.12 15.25
N CYS A 89 5.99 -5.28 14.24
CA CYS A 89 6.49 -5.48 12.90
C CYS A 89 7.85 -4.80 12.74
N ILE A 90 8.92 -5.60 12.70
CA ILE A 90 10.31 -5.14 12.63
C ILE A 90 10.62 -4.63 11.22
N GLU A 91 11.03 -3.36 11.13
CA GLU A 91 11.42 -2.71 9.87
C GLU A 91 12.93 -2.53 9.73
N ASP A 92 13.64 -2.45 10.86
CA ASP A 92 15.09 -2.34 10.87
C ASP A 92 15.68 -2.82 12.21
N CYS A 93 16.91 -3.30 12.15
CA CYS A 93 17.76 -3.57 13.30
C CYS A 93 18.75 -2.41 13.45
N LEU A 94 18.70 -1.72 14.58
CA LEU A 94 19.57 -0.58 14.85
C LEU A 94 20.88 -1.06 15.47
N LEU A 95 20.75 -1.98 16.42
CA LEU A 95 21.84 -2.54 17.20
C LEU A 95 21.52 -4.01 17.47
N TYR A 96 22.51 -4.88 17.35
CA TYR A 96 22.33 -6.29 17.64
C TYR A 96 23.48 -6.78 18.51
N ASN A 97 23.20 -7.16 19.75
CA ASN A 97 24.19 -7.51 20.77
C ASN A 97 25.37 -6.53 20.82
N GLY A 98 25.07 -5.23 20.90
CA GLY A 98 26.07 -4.16 20.93
C GLY A 98 26.69 -3.77 19.58
N LYS A 99 26.47 -4.55 18.52
CA LYS A 99 26.97 -4.25 17.17
C LYS A 99 25.99 -3.34 16.44
N LYS A 100 26.46 -2.16 16.03
CA LYS A 100 25.69 -1.24 15.18
C LYS A 100 25.58 -1.78 13.76
N MET A 101 24.38 -1.75 13.19
CA MET A 101 24.18 -2.16 11.81
C MET A 101 24.75 -1.11 10.86
N THR A 102 25.51 -1.56 9.85
CA THR A 102 26.16 -0.69 8.86
C THR A 102 25.33 -0.55 7.60
N ASN A 103 24.55 -1.59 7.26
CA ASN A 103 23.74 -1.67 6.05
C ASN A 103 22.47 -2.47 6.31
N PHE A 104 21.50 -2.38 5.39
CA PHE A 104 20.21 -3.04 5.56
C PHE A 104 20.27 -4.57 5.39
N LEU A 105 21.18 -5.10 4.56
CA LEU A 105 21.31 -6.54 4.39
C LEU A 105 21.73 -7.23 5.71
N ASP A 106 22.69 -6.64 6.42
CA ASP A 106 23.10 -7.11 7.75
C ASP A 106 21.92 -7.07 8.72
N SER A 107 21.17 -5.96 8.72
CA SER A 107 19.96 -5.81 9.52
C SER A 107 18.95 -6.94 9.24
N LEU A 108 18.67 -7.25 7.98
CA LEU A 108 17.79 -8.37 7.59
C LEU A 108 18.32 -9.72 8.05
N ASN A 109 19.63 -9.97 7.93
CA ASN A 109 20.24 -11.21 8.39
C ASN A 109 20.05 -11.41 9.90
N TYR A 110 20.26 -10.36 10.70
CA TYR A 110 20.06 -10.43 12.15
C TYR A 110 18.58 -10.49 12.55
N ILE A 111 17.69 -9.81 11.83
CA ILE A 111 16.23 -9.95 12.03
C ILE A 111 15.81 -11.39 11.76
N SER A 112 16.25 -11.98 10.64
CA SER A 112 15.96 -13.36 10.28
C SER A 112 16.49 -14.33 11.34
N PHE A 113 17.73 -14.14 11.79
CA PHE A 113 18.31 -14.97 12.85
C PHE A 113 17.52 -14.83 14.16
N PHE A 114 17.16 -13.61 14.57
CA PHE A 114 16.33 -13.37 15.74
C PHE A 114 14.99 -14.11 15.65
N LEU A 115 14.24 -13.89 14.57
CA LEU A 115 12.90 -14.48 14.37
C LEU A 115 12.92 -16.02 14.32
N ASN A 116 13.98 -16.61 13.77
CA ASN A 116 14.07 -18.06 13.59
C ASN A 116 14.72 -18.80 14.76
N LYS A 117 15.57 -18.14 15.55
CA LYS A 117 16.42 -18.80 16.56
C LYS A 117 16.30 -18.25 17.97
N GLN A 118 15.84 -17.00 18.15
CA GLN A 118 15.90 -16.33 19.45
C GLN A 118 14.57 -15.78 19.93
N THR A 119 13.50 -15.85 19.15
CA THR A 119 12.15 -15.60 19.65
C THR A 119 11.26 -16.78 19.35
N ASN A 120 10.24 -16.95 20.19
CA ASN A 120 9.13 -17.81 19.89
C ASN A 120 7.90 -16.95 19.60
N ASN A 121 7.49 -16.92 18.33
CA ASN A 121 6.35 -16.13 17.87
C ASN A 121 5.00 -16.88 18.01
N TYR A 122 4.96 -18.02 18.71
CA TYR A 122 3.69 -18.57 19.18
C TYR A 122 3.17 -17.72 20.34
N SER A 123 1.97 -17.16 20.17
CA SER A 123 1.25 -16.49 21.25
C SER A 123 0.58 -17.54 22.13
N PHE A 124 1.08 -17.70 23.36
CA PHE A 124 0.45 -18.53 24.38
C PHE A 124 -0.51 -17.72 25.26
N PHE A 125 -0.32 -16.39 25.31
CA PHE A 125 -1.08 -15.46 26.13
C PHE A 125 -1.56 -14.26 25.32
N LEU A 126 -2.74 -13.74 25.66
CA LEU A 126 -3.40 -12.64 24.93
C LEU A 126 -2.55 -11.36 24.82
N ASN A 127 -1.78 -11.06 25.87
CA ASN A 127 -0.92 -9.87 25.96
C ASN A 127 0.55 -10.13 25.59
N GLN A 128 0.88 -11.34 25.13
CA GLN A 128 2.23 -11.64 24.68
C GLN A 128 2.49 -10.91 23.36
N THR A 129 3.57 -10.14 23.33
CA THR A 129 4.01 -9.50 22.08
C THR A 129 4.65 -10.54 21.17
N ILE A 130 4.24 -10.57 19.91
CA ILE A 130 4.85 -11.39 18.87
C ILE A 130 5.57 -10.49 17.86
N PHE A 131 6.60 -11.04 17.23
CA PHE A 131 7.42 -10.32 16.27
C PHE A 131 7.11 -10.77 14.84
N SER A 132 7.02 -9.81 13.93
CA SER A 132 6.83 -10.06 12.50
C SER A 132 7.74 -9.17 11.67
N ILE A 133 7.75 -9.39 10.35
CA ILE A 133 8.34 -8.47 9.37
C ILE A 133 7.27 -7.95 8.43
N PRO A 134 7.46 -6.76 7.84
CA PRO A 134 6.58 -6.30 6.77
C PRO A 134 6.72 -7.22 5.56
N LEU A 135 5.80 -7.09 4.61
CA LEU A 135 5.99 -7.71 3.31
C LEU A 135 7.17 -7.00 2.63
N ILE A 136 8.17 -7.79 2.25
CA ILE A 136 9.40 -7.36 1.60
C ILE A 136 9.43 -7.98 0.21
N ILE A 137 9.57 -7.14 -0.82
CA ILE A 137 9.62 -7.59 -2.22
C ILE A 137 10.79 -6.95 -2.95
N SER A 138 11.25 -7.62 -3.99
CA SER A 138 12.36 -7.15 -4.82
C SER A 138 11.88 -6.40 -6.06
N ASP A 139 10.73 -6.79 -6.61
CA ASP A 139 10.14 -6.16 -7.80
C ASP A 139 8.68 -5.77 -7.53
N ILE A 140 8.36 -4.52 -7.82
CA ILE A 140 7.01 -3.97 -7.66
C ILE A 140 5.97 -4.65 -8.56
N ASN A 141 6.42 -5.29 -9.65
CA ASN A 141 5.57 -6.03 -10.56
C ASN A 141 5.29 -7.46 -10.08
N GLU A 142 5.85 -7.88 -8.94
CA GLU A 142 5.49 -9.15 -8.31
C GLU A 142 3.98 -9.19 -8.06
N LYS A 143 3.32 -10.20 -8.61
CA LYS A 143 1.87 -10.41 -8.45
C LYS A 143 1.59 -10.89 -7.03
N ILE A 144 1.32 -9.96 -6.14
CA ILE A 144 0.98 -10.24 -4.75
C ILE A 144 -0.45 -9.81 -4.48
N ASP A 145 -1.24 -10.72 -3.93
CA ASP A 145 -2.56 -10.37 -3.42
C ASP A 145 -2.41 -9.71 -2.05
N TYR A 146 -2.29 -8.38 -2.06
CA TYR A 146 -2.17 -7.56 -0.86
C TYR A 146 -3.38 -7.69 0.08
N SER A 147 -4.52 -8.22 -0.38
CA SER A 147 -5.69 -8.45 0.47
C SER A 147 -5.51 -9.59 1.47
N LEU A 148 -4.52 -10.47 1.23
CA LEU A 148 -4.17 -11.58 2.13
C LEU A 148 -3.29 -11.15 3.31
N LEU A 149 -2.86 -9.88 3.35
CA LEU A 149 -2.05 -9.38 4.45
C LEU A 149 -2.90 -9.18 5.70
N ASN A 150 -2.43 -9.72 6.83
CA ASN A 150 -3.11 -9.62 8.13
C ASN A 150 -3.00 -8.23 8.79
N TYR A 151 -2.51 -7.23 8.06
CA TYR A 151 -2.38 -5.85 8.51
C TYR A 151 -2.74 -4.88 7.40
N LYS A 152 -3.23 -3.71 7.81
CA LYS A 152 -3.50 -2.60 6.90
C LYS A 152 -2.19 -1.89 6.56
N ILE A 153 -1.89 -1.72 5.27
CA ILE A 153 -0.67 -1.04 4.82
C ILE A 153 -0.89 0.47 4.89
N LYS A 154 0.02 1.20 5.54
CA LYS A 154 0.02 2.68 5.60
C LYS A 154 0.92 3.30 4.55
N HIS A 155 2.15 2.80 4.46
CA HIS A 155 3.18 3.34 3.57
C HIS A 155 3.87 2.21 2.80
N ILE A 156 4.39 2.54 1.63
CA ILE A 156 5.40 1.73 0.95
C ILE A 156 6.72 2.47 1.06
N GLN A 157 7.77 1.76 1.46
CA GLN A 157 9.11 2.28 1.55
C GLN A 157 10.01 1.59 0.53
N TYR A 158 10.61 2.40 -0.34
CA TYR A 158 11.62 1.95 -1.30
C TYR A 158 13.00 2.19 -0.69
N ARG A 159 13.83 1.15 -0.68
CA ARG A 159 15.20 1.20 -0.17
C ARG A 159 16.18 1.08 -1.34
N CYS A 160 16.96 2.14 -1.54
CA CYS A 160 17.99 2.25 -2.56
C CYS A 160 19.36 2.11 -1.86
N GLY A 161 19.99 0.94 -1.96
CA GLY A 161 21.30 0.66 -1.36
C GLY A 161 21.26 -0.31 -0.18
N LEU A 162 21.37 -1.60 -0.48
CA LEU A 162 21.55 -2.71 0.47
C LEU A 162 22.93 -2.72 1.13
N TYR A 163 23.93 -2.13 0.47
CA TYR A 163 25.35 -2.22 0.83
C TYR A 163 26.01 -0.86 1.14
N GLY A 164 25.25 0.24 1.22
CA GLY A 164 25.83 1.59 1.26
C GLY A 164 24.97 2.63 2.01
N ASN A 165 25.06 3.90 1.60
CA ASN A 165 24.24 4.95 2.19
C ASN A 165 22.75 4.66 1.96
N ASN A 166 22.09 4.23 3.03
CA ASN A 166 20.66 3.91 3.04
C ASN A 166 19.82 5.14 2.64
N ILE A 167 19.42 5.22 1.37
CA ILE A 167 18.44 6.19 0.89
C ILE A 167 17.07 5.52 0.91
N TYR A 168 16.12 6.18 1.58
CA TYR A 168 14.76 5.69 1.73
C TYR A 168 13.78 6.67 1.11
N TYR A 169 12.86 6.14 0.31
CA TYR A 169 11.74 6.91 -0.23
C TYR A 169 10.42 6.32 0.29
N ASN A 170 9.60 7.17 0.90
CA ASN A 170 8.30 6.75 1.41
C ASN A 170 7.18 7.30 0.54
N THR A 171 6.22 6.44 0.20
CA THR A 171 4.94 6.83 -0.42
C THR A 171 3.77 6.28 0.38
N TYR A 172 2.62 6.95 0.31
CA TYR A 172 1.39 6.44 0.91
C TYR A 172 0.83 5.29 0.07
N TYR A 173 0.36 4.22 0.73
CA TYR A 173 -0.22 3.07 0.02
C TYR A 173 -1.44 3.44 -0.82
N SER A 174 -2.25 4.40 -0.34
CA SER A 174 -3.40 4.93 -1.08
C SER A 174 -3.00 5.61 -2.40
N PHE A 175 -1.83 6.25 -2.44
CA PHE A 175 -1.29 6.86 -3.66
C PHE A 175 -0.71 5.81 -4.61
N PHE A 176 -0.04 4.78 -4.07
CA PHE A 176 0.41 3.63 -4.84
C PHE A 176 -0.75 2.94 -5.57
N LEU A 177 -1.84 2.63 -4.84
CA LEU A 177 -3.02 2.00 -5.42
C LEU A 177 -3.64 2.83 -6.55
N LYS A 178 -3.68 4.17 -6.41
CA LYS A 178 -4.20 5.04 -7.47
C LYS A 178 -3.37 4.97 -8.74
N ASN A 179 -2.04 4.90 -8.63
CA ASN A 179 -1.15 4.89 -9.79
C ASN A 179 -0.97 3.52 -10.44
N ASN A 180 -1.14 2.43 -9.67
CA ASN A 180 -0.98 1.05 -10.15
C ASN A 180 -2.30 0.33 -10.45
N LYS A 181 -3.39 1.08 -10.67
CA LYS A 181 -4.60 0.51 -11.27
C LYS A 181 -4.25 -0.03 -12.65
N THR A 182 -4.55 -1.31 -12.89
CA THR A 182 -4.49 -1.91 -14.22
C THR A 182 -5.56 -1.26 -15.09
N ILE A 183 -5.15 -0.24 -15.85
CA ILE A 183 -6.00 0.45 -16.79
C ILE A 183 -6.03 -0.37 -18.09
N LYS A 184 -7.20 -0.84 -18.48
CA LYS A 184 -7.46 -1.42 -19.80
C LYS A 184 -8.40 -0.52 -20.59
N LYS A 185 -8.20 -0.46 -21.91
CA LYS A 185 -9.14 0.22 -22.80
C LYS A 185 -10.23 -0.75 -23.20
N TYR A 186 -11.48 -0.33 -23.07
CA TYR A 186 -12.64 -1.09 -23.53
C TYR A 186 -13.49 -0.23 -24.45
N GLU A 187 -14.04 -0.87 -25.47
CA GLU A 187 -15.12 -0.31 -26.28
C GLU A 187 -16.45 -0.52 -25.54
N ILE A 188 -17.13 0.57 -25.21
CA ILE A 188 -18.33 0.58 -24.37
C ILE A 188 -19.55 1.01 -25.20
N LYS A 189 -20.66 0.31 -25.03
CA LYS A 189 -21.99 0.68 -25.55
C LYS A 189 -23.00 0.92 -24.41
N THR A 190 -24.07 1.65 -24.70
CA THR A 190 -25.24 1.71 -23.81
C THR A 190 -26.01 0.40 -23.86
N HIS A 191 -26.68 0.04 -22.77
CA HIS A 191 -27.63 -1.06 -22.78
C HIS A 191 -28.85 -0.68 -23.64
N GLU A 192 -29.34 -1.62 -24.45
CA GLU A 192 -30.45 -1.41 -25.39
C GLU A 192 -31.80 -1.10 -24.72
N ILE A 193 -31.94 -1.40 -23.43
CA ILE A 193 -33.23 -1.41 -22.71
C ILE A 193 -33.17 -0.50 -21.48
N LEU A 194 -32.04 -0.52 -20.76
CA LEU A 194 -31.92 0.16 -19.49
C LEU A 194 -31.08 1.45 -19.62
N PRO A 195 -31.64 2.62 -19.28
CA PRO A 195 -30.88 3.86 -19.27
C PRO A 195 -29.79 3.80 -18.19
N ASP A 196 -28.71 4.55 -18.39
CA ASP A 196 -27.58 4.67 -17.47
C ASP A 196 -26.82 3.36 -17.18
N ILE A 197 -27.05 2.32 -17.99
CA ILE A 197 -26.30 1.07 -17.94
C ILE A 197 -25.35 0.99 -19.14
N TYR A 198 -24.08 0.75 -18.84
CA TYR A 198 -23.02 0.67 -19.84
C TYR A 198 -22.39 -0.72 -19.86
N ILE A 199 -22.10 -1.20 -21.06
CA ILE A 199 -21.69 -2.57 -21.33
C ILE A 199 -20.39 -2.56 -22.14
N ILE A 200 -19.45 -3.44 -21.77
CA ILE A 200 -18.26 -3.71 -22.57
C ILE A 200 -18.64 -4.55 -23.79
N LYS A 201 -18.34 -4.07 -25.00
CA LYS A 201 -18.75 -4.72 -26.25
C LYS A 201 -18.18 -6.12 -26.43
N GLU A 202 -16.94 -6.35 -25.98
CA GLU A 202 -16.21 -7.61 -26.19
C GLU A 202 -16.86 -8.81 -25.48
N ASN A 203 -17.39 -8.60 -24.27
CA ASN A 203 -17.85 -9.68 -23.39
C ASN A 203 -19.25 -9.45 -22.80
N ASN A 204 -19.93 -8.38 -23.18
CA ASN A 204 -21.22 -7.95 -22.63
C ASN A 204 -21.25 -7.79 -21.10
N GLU A 205 -20.10 -7.54 -20.45
CA GLU A 205 -20.07 -7.27 -19.02
C GLU A 205 -20.56 -5.85 -18.70
N THR A 206 -21.41 -5.74 -17.67
CA THR A 206 -21.90 -4.45 -17.17
C THR A 206 -20.83 -3.73 -16.35
N LEU A 207 -20.57 -2.47 -16.68
CA LEU A 207 -19.69 -1.60 -15.92
C LEU A 207 -20.31 -1.20 -14.59
N LEU A 208 -19.46 -1.05 -13.58
CA LEU A 208 -19.86 -0.47 -12.31
C LEU A 208 -19.63 1.03 -12.37
N ILE A 209 -20.70 1.79 -12.17
CA ILE A 209 -20.66 3.25 -11.98
C ILE A 209 -20.79 3.52 -10.47
N PRO A 210 -19.68 3.80 -9.77
CA PRO A 210 -19.67 3.80 -8.30
C PRO A 210 -20.20 5.11 -7.70
N ASP A 211 -20.21 6.20 -8.47
CA ASP A 211 -20.59 7.53 -7.97
C ASP A 211 -21.37 8.34 -9.01
N TYR A 212 -22.11 9.32 -8.51
CA TYR A 212 -22.97 10.20 -9.29
C TYR A 212 -22.18 11.01 -10.33
N ASN A 213 -20.99 11.49 -9.99
CA ASN A 213 -20.18 12.31 -10.91
C ASN A 213 -19.79 11.50 -12.15
N THR A 214 -19.36 10.25 -11.95
CA THR A 214 -19.04 9.32 -13.04
C THR A 214 -20.27 9.03 -13.90
N SER A 215 -21.45 8.88 -13.29
CA SER A 215 -22.72 8.70 -14.04
C SER A 215 -23.03 9.91 -14.92
N VAL A 216 -22.94 11.13 -14.36
CA VAL A 216 -23.18 12.36 -15.10
C VAL A 216 -22.22 12.51 -16.28
N GLU A 217 -20.94 12.23 -16.08
CA GLU A 217 -19.95 12.32 -17.15
C GLU A 217 -20.10 11.23 -18.22
N MET A 218 -20.41 9.98 -17.84
CA MET A 218 -20.75 8.94 -18.81
C MET A 218 -21.97 9.36 -19.64
N ASN A 219 -23.00 9.90 -18.99
CA ASN A 219 -24.17 10.42 -19.67
C ASN A 219 -23.83 11.56 -20.61
N LYS A 220 -22.96 12.49 -20.21
CA LYS A 220 -22.45 13.51 -21.15
C LYS A 220 -21.72 12.89 -22.32
N LEU A 221 -20.88 11.86 -22.14
CA LEU A 221 -20.13 11.25 -23.24
C LEU A 221 -21.05 10.60 -24.29
N PHE A 222 -22.10 9.90 -23.84
CA PHE A 222 -23.07 9.27 -24.74
C PHE A 222 -24.15 10.24 -25.24
N ASN A 223 -24.53 11.27 -24.45
CA ASN A 223 -25.53 12.27 -24.83
C ASN A 223 -24.95 13.48 -25.59
N LYS A 224 -23.66 13.80 -25.51
CA LYS A 224 -23.06 14.90 -26.30
C LYS A 224 -23.10 14.60 -27.81
N ASN A 225 -23.33 13.33 -28.17
CA ASN A 225 -23.64 12.91 -29.54
C ASN A 225 -25.15 12.92 -29.86
N LYS A 226 -26.03 13.10 -28.85
CA LYS A 226 -27.47 13.41 -28.99
C LYS A 226 -27.75 14.93 -28.99
N ILE A 227 -26.94 15.73 -28.30
CA ILE A 227 -27.09 17.20 -28.13
C ILE A 227 -26.57 17.95 -29.36
N GLY A 228 -26.94 17.50 -30.56
CA GLY A 228 -26.91 18.30 -31.78
C GLY A 228 -28.27 18.94 -32.07
N TYR A 229 -29.35 18.44 -31.46
CA TYR A 229 -30.69 18.96 -31.66
C TYR A 229 -31.25 19.47 -30.34
N ASN A 230 -31.48 20.77 -30.33
CA ASN A 230 -32.32 21.43 -29.36
C ASN A 230 -33.68 20.71 -29.36
N LEU A 231 -34.05 20.06 -28.26
CA LEU A 231 -35.33 19.32 -28.14
C LEU A 231 -36.55 20.23 -28.37
N ASP A 232 -36.36 21.54 -28.32
CA ASP A 232 -37.36 22.55 -28.64
C ASP A 232 -37.60 22.75 -30.15
N LEU A 233 -36.74 22.22 -31.05
CA LEU A 233 -36.90 22.33 -32.51
C LEU A 233 -37.60 21.13 -33.16
N LEU A 234 -37.94 20.09 -32.39
CA LEU A 234 -38.59 18.87 -32.89
C LEU A 234 -40.12 18.96 -32.94
N GLU A 235 -40.74 19.99 -32.37
CA GLU A 235 -42.21 20.17 -32.40
C GLU A 235 -42.70 21.00 -33.60
N GLU A 236 -41.82 21.52 -34.48
CA GLU A 236 -42.20 22.43 -35.58
C GLU A 236 -41.87 21.95 -37.01
N SER A 237 -41.37 20.72 -37.22
CA SER A 237 -41.10 20.22 -38.58
C SER A 237 -41.95 19.00 -38.95
N ASP A 238 -43.06 19.28 -39.64
CA ASP A 238 -43.96 18.31 -40.27
C ASP A 238 -43.44 17.94 -41.68
N ASP A 239 -42.13 17.67 -41.82
CA ASP A 239 -41.47 17.33 -43.09
C ASP A 239 -40.86 15.92 -43.03
N GLU A 240 -41.36 15.02 -43.90
CA GLU A 240 -41.19 13.56 -43.91
C GLU A 240 -39.77 13.02 -44.26
N ASP A 241 -38.68 13.78 -44.06
CA ASP A 241 -37.32 13.33 -44.39
C ASP A 241 -36.40 13.38 -43.15
N GLU A 242 -36.53 12.38 -42.27
CA GLU A 242 -35.63 12.19 -41.12
C GLU A 242 -34.24 11.71 -41.57
N ASP A 243 -33.28 12.63 -41.61
CA ASP A 243 -31.86 12.32 -41.73
C ASP A 243 -31.40 11.44 -40.56
N ILE A 244 -30.96 10.21 -40.88
CA ILE A 244 -30.40 9.22 -39.95
C ILE A 244 -29.10 9.78 -39.37
N ILE A 245 -29.19 10.42 -38.20
CA ILE A 245 -28.03 10.91 -37.45
C ILE A 245 -27.24 9.70 -36.95
N ASN A 246 -26.02 9.53 -37.48
CA ASN A 246 -25.06 8.52 -37.10
C ASN A 246 -24.79 8.53 -35.58
N GLN A 247 -25.49 7.64 -34.87
CA GLN A 247 -25.19 7.30 -33.48
C GLN A 247 -23.81 6.65 -33.45
N LYS A 248 -22.85 7.23 -32.72
CA LYS A 248 -21.68 6.46 -32.29
C LYS A 248 -22.16 5.46 -31.25
N GLU A 249 -22.45 4.24 -31.71
CA GLU A 249 -22.92 3.12 -30.87
C GLU A 249 -21.92 2.79 -29.75
N THR A 250 -20.64 3.15 -29.94
CA THR A 250 -19.56 2.77 -29.04
C THR A 250 -18.54 3.87 -28.79
N ILE A 251 -18.00 3.91 -27.57
CA ILE A 251 -16.94 4.82 -27.13
C ILE A 251 -15.83 4.01 -26.46
N VAL A 252 -14.58 4.29 -26.81
CA VAL A 252 -13.42 3.66 -26.16
C VAL A 252 -13.06 4.44 -24.89
N ILE A 253 -13.11 3.78 -23.74
CA ILE A 253 -12.84 4.38 -22.42
C ILE A 253 -11.82 3.53 -21.67
N ASN A 254 -10.98 4.19 -20.87
CA ASN A 254 -10.09 3.54 -19.93
C ASN A 254 -10.89 3.02 -18.74
N CYS A 255 -10.77 1.75 -18.38
CA CYS A 255 -11.40 1.18 -17.20
C CYS A 255 -10.34 0.55 -16.28
N PHE A 256 -10.60 0.58 -14.97
CA PHE A 256 -9.82 -0.17 -13.98
C PHE A 256 -10.70 -1.22 -13.31
N PHE A 257 -10.09 -2.35 -12.94
CA PHE A 257 -10.84 -3.43 -12.28
C PHE A 257 -10.94 -3.16 -10.77
N SER A 258 -12.15 -3.26 -10.22
CA SER A 258 -12.39 -3.19 -8.79
C SER A 258 -12.45 -4.59 -8.20
N ASN A 259 -11.41 -4.99 -7.45
CA ASN A 259 -11.39 -6.28 -6.76
C ASN A 259 -12.52 -6.42 -5.74
N LYS A 260 -12.94 -5.32 -5.09
CA LYS A 260 -14.03 -5.31 -4.10
C LYS A 260 -15.37 -5.72 -4.72
N PHE A 261 -15.67 -5.22 -5.90
CA PHE A 261 -16.96 -5.46 -6.58
C PHE A 261 -16.87 -6.50 -7.69
N LYS A 262 -15.66 -6.99 -8.00
CA LYS A 262 -15.35 -7.87 -9.13
C LYS A 262 -15.91 -7.34 -10.46
N LYS A 263 -15.84 -6.02 -10.66
CA LYS A 263 -16.37 -5.31 -11.83
C LYS A 263 -15.39 -4.25 -12.33
N TRP A 264 -15.47 -3.96 -13.63
CA TRP A 264 -14.75 -2.86 -14.27
C TRP A 264 -15.43 -1.53 -13.99
N ILE A 265 -14.64 -0.50 -13.68
CA ILE A 265 -15.07 0.87 -13.41
C ILE A 265 -14.43 1.79 -14.46
N PRO A 266 -15.18 2.67 -15.14
CA PRO A 266 -14.60 3.63 -16.07
C PRO A 266 -13.77 4.69 -15.34
N GLU A 267 -12.62 5.04 -15.90
CA GLU A 267 -11.77 6.15 -15.48
C GLU A 267 -12.04 7.35 -16.39
N ILE A 268 -12.92 8.23 -15.93
CA ILE A 268 -13.17 9.51 -16.59
C ILE A 268 -12.23 10.53 -15.96
N LYS A 269 -11.35 11.10 -16.78
CA LYS A 269 -10.50 12.20 -16.36
C LYS A 269 -11.26 13.49 -16.64
N ASP A 270 -11.53 14.26 -15.58
CA ASP A 270 -11.93 15.65 -15.72
C ASP A 270 -10.88 16.35 -16.60
N LYS A 271 -11.34 16.90 -17.73
CA LYS A 271 -10.53 17.77 -18.59
C LYS A 271 -10.75 19.21 -18.18
#